data_AF-A0AAF0JPV0-F1
#
_entry.id   AF-A0AAF0JPV0-F1
#
_cell.length_a   1.000
_cell.length_b   1.000
_cell.length_c   1.000
_cell.angle_alpha   90.00
_cell.angle_beta   90.00
_cell.angle_gamma   90.00
#
_symmetry.space_group_name_H-M   'P 1'
#
loop_
_entity.id
_entity.type
_entity.pdbx_description
1 polymer ?
#
loop_
_entity_poly.entity_id
_entity_poly.type
_entity_poly.pdbx_seq_one_letter_code
_entity_poly.pdbx_strand_id
1 'polypeptide(L)'
;MQEKSLTTRVLLFLKDYPGASVKDVASYLGININLARAILYRLKNKGIIEKVGNGYILTKSGEYVVGKISTTEQVIQQEQETKQEALVQQKTMQVSKPKEEAITRKDIKDTNNIKAVTHDIKSIEKNLENIEKKITALENELLHLKEELANIRTLIKKIKEKSVERIKTKRHVEEKLPRPVMPVLEAERVLGEKLRSLTYTGKIVIIGSLAVDGEFYQAFLSKFPISRRNAEKLPEDEKILLEEMKKEGKVYLHGGKEYRLV
;
A
#
# COMPACT_ATOMS: atom_id res chain seq x y z
N MET A 1 7.82 25.10 18.07
CA MET A 1 7.42 25.01 16.65
C MET A 1 7.62 23.59 16.18
N GLN A 2 6.56 22.82 15.89
CA GLN A 2 6.74 21.51 15.28
C GLN A 2 7.07 21.71 13.80
N GLU A 3 8.18 21.12 13.33
CA GLU A 3 8.53 21.17 11.91
C GLU A 3 7.42 20.49 11.11
N LYS A 4 6.73 21.28 10.26
CA LYS A 4 5.69 20.76 9.38
C LYS A 4 6.31 19.64 8.53
N SER A 5 5.72 18.45 8.60
CA SER A 5 6.11 17.31 7.77
C SER A 5 6.20 17.71 6.29
N LEU A 6 7.21 17.19 5.60
CA LEU A 6 7.43 17.40 4.17
C LEU A 6 6.17 17.13 3.33
N THR A 7 5.37 16.13 3.71
CA THR A 7 4.10 15.82 3.03
C THR A 7 3.07 16.94 3.14
N THR A 8 3.00 17.58 4.29
CA THR A 8 2.09 18.70 4.57
C THR A 8 2.47 19.91 3.73
N ARG A 9 3.78 20.18 3.61
CA ARG A 9 4.28 21.28 2.77
C ARG A 9 4.00 21.06 1.29
N VAL A 10 4.13 19.82 0.79
CA VAL A 10 3.75 19.46 -0.58
C VAL A 10 2.27 19.71 -0.83
N LEU A 11 1.39 19.35 0.11
CA LEU A 11 -0.05 19.53 -0.04
C LEU A 11 -0.47 21.01 -0.01
N LEU A 12 0.14 21.81 0.87
CA LEU A 12 -0.06 23.26 0.88
C LEU A 12 0.40 23.89 -0.43
N PHE A 13 1.56 23.49 -0.94
CA PHE A 13 2.07 23.99 -2.22
C PHE A 13 1.15 23.63 -3.40
N LEU A 14 0.61 22.42 -3.44
CA LEU A 14 -0.34 22.02 -4.50
C LEU A 14 -1.71 22.69 -4.40
N LYS A 15 -2.07 23.24 -3.23
CA LYS A 15 -3.26 24.08 -3.07
C LYS A 15 -3.05 25.44 -3.73
N ASP A 16 -1.87 26.03 -3.55
CA ASP A 16 -1.55 27.35 -4.09
C ASP A 16 -1.20 27.29 -5.59
N TYR A 17 -0.64 26.17 -6.06
CA TYR A 17 -0.21 25.95 -7.44
C TYR A 17 -0.75 24.63 -8.03
N PRO A 18 -2.02 24.59 -8.45
CA PRO A 18 -2.58 23.40 -9.09
C PRO A 18 -1.90 23.13 -10.44
N GLY A 19 -1.53 21.87 -10.69
CA GLY A 19 -0.85 21.46 -11.92
C GLY A 19 0.68 21.56 -11.86
N ALA A 20 1.26 21.80 -10.68
CA ALA A 20 2.71 21.82 -10.51
C ALA A 20 3.34 20.45 -10.82
N SER A 21 4.52 20.49 -11.46
CA SER A 21 5.28 19.28 -11.80
C SER A 21 6.14 18.81 -10.63
N VAL A 22 6.68 17.59 -10.75
CA VAL A 22 7.62 17.03 -9.75
C VAL A 22 8.85 17.94 -9.57
N LYS A 23 9.28 18.63 -10.64
CA LYS A 23 10.43 19.54 -10.60
C LYS A 23 10.09 20.78 -9.77
N ASP A 24 8.91 21.35 -9.97
CA ASP A 24 8.48 22.57 -9.28
C ASP A 24 8.34 22.32 -7.77
N VAL A 25 7.75 21.18 -7.40
CA VAL A 25 7.63 20.75 -6.00
C VAL A 25 9.01 20.54 -5.36
N ALA A 26 9.94 19.95 -6.09
CA ALA A 26 11.30 19.70 -5.61
C ALA A 26 12.08 21.02 -5.40
N SER A 27 12.00 21.93 -6.37
CA SER A 27 12.64 23.24 -6.32
C SER A 27 12.09 24.11 -5.21
N TYR A 28 10.76 24.17 -5.05
CA TYR A 28 10.11 24.97 -4.01
C TYR A 28 10.44 24.50 -2.60
N LEU A 29 10.49 23.18 -2.38
CA LEU A 29 10.76 22.61 -1.06
C LEU A 29 12.24 22.39 -0.77
N GLY A 30 13.13 22.65 -1.73
CA GLY A 30 14.57 22.40 -1.60
C GLY A 30 14.91 20.92 -1.40
N ILE A 31 14.11 20.01 -1.99
CA ILE A 31 14.27 18.56 -1.81
C ILE A 31 14.72 17.86 -3.08
N ASN A 32 15.28 16.65 -2.90
CA ASN A 32 15.65 15.80 -4.03
C ASN A 32 14.41 15.46 -4.89
N ILE A 33 14.54 15.56 -6.22
CA ILE A 33 13.49 15.25 -7.20
C ILE A 33 12.92 13.84 -7.00
N ASN A 34 13.76 12.85 -6.64
CA ASN A 34 13.30 11.49 -6.38
C ASN A 34 12.46 11.40 -5.11
N LEU A 35 12.79 12.19 -4.08
CA LEU A 35 12.01 12.28 -2.84
C LEU A 35 10.66 12.95 -3.09
N ALA A 36 10.64 14.06 -3.86
CA ALA A 36 9.41 14.70 -4.30
C ALA A 36 8.52 13.72 -5.08
N ARG A 37 9.10 12.96 -6.02
CA ARG A 37 8.40 11.93 -6.79
C ARG A 37 7.81 10.85 -5.88
N ALA A 38 8.57 10.37 -4.90
CA ALA A 38 8.10 9.34 -3.96
C ALA A 38 6.93 9.85 -3.09
N ILE A 39 6.99 11.11 -2.63
CA ILE A 39 5.91 11.73 -1.86
C ILE A 39 4.65 11.89 -2.72
N LEU A 40 4.78 12.46 -3.93
CA LEU A 40 3.66 12.63 -4.84
C LEU A 40 3.03 11.28 -5.23
N TYR A 41 3.83 10.25 -5.49
CA TYR A 41 3.31 8.90 -5.77
C TYR A 41 2.54 8.32 -4.59
N ARG A 42 3.05 8.51 -3.36
CA ARG A 42 2.37 8.08 -2.14
C ARG A 42 1.04 8.81 -1.92
N LEU A 43 1.02 10.13 -2.17
CA LEU A 43 -0.20 10.94 -2.06
C LEU A 43 -1.21 10.57 -3.15
N LYS A 44 -0.75 10.25 -4.36
CA LYS A 44 -1.58 9.78 -5.48
C LYS A 44 -2.24 8.44 -5.15
N ASN A 45 -1.46 7.47 -4.66
CA ASN A 45 -1.99 6.15 -4.28
C ASN A 45 -2.99 6.22 -3.13
N LYS A 46 -2.92 7.25 -2.29
CA LYS A 46 -3.91 7.53 -1.24
C LYS A 46 -5.15 8.26 -1.74
N GLY A 47 -5.23 8.60 -3.03
CA GLY A 47 -6.35 9.34 -3.62
C GLY A 47 -6.44 10.80 -3.18
N ILE A 48 -5.37 11.36 -2.60
CA ILE A 48 -5.31 12.74 -2.09
C ILE A 48 -4.97 13.71 -3.24
N ILE A 49 -4.18 13.25 -4.20
CA ILE A 49 -3.81 14.02 -5.39
C ILE A 49 -4.00 13.18 -6.65
N GLU A 50 -4.21 13.85 -7.78
CA GLU A 50 -4.35 13.23 -9.09
C GLU A 50 -3.30 13.77 -10.05
N LYS A 51 -2.84 12.94 -10.99
CA LYS A 51 -1.90 13.36 -12.03
C LYS A 51 -2.69 13.86 -13.23
N VAL A 52 -2.54 15.14 -13.56
CA VAL A 52 -3.20 15.75 -14.72
C VAL A 52 -2.12 16.32 -15.63
N GLY A 53 -2.01 15.75 -16.84
CA GLY A 53 -0.94 16.05 -17.78
C GLY A 53 0.46 15.79 -17.19
N ASN A 54 1.26 16.85 -17.13
CA ASN A 54 2.63 16.82 -16.59
C ASN A 54 2.72 17.18 -15.09
N GLY A 55 1.58 17.49 -14.47
CA GLY A 55 1.50 17.99 -13.10
C GLY A 55 0.58 17.19 -12.19
N TYR A 56 0.36 17.74 -11.00
CA TYR A 56 -0.52 17.16 -9.98
C TYR A 56 -1.53 18.19 -9.49
N ILE A 57 -2.74 17.73 -9.20
CA ILE A 57 -3.81 18.54 -8.59
C ILE A 57 -4.34 17.85 -7.33
N LEU A 58 -4.92 18.62 -6.42
CA LEU A 58 -5.64 18.06 -5.27
C LEU A 58 -6.97 17.46 -5.72
N THR A 59 -7.36 16.34 -5.12
CA THR A 59 -8.72 15.80 -5.25
C THR A 59 -9.63 16.41 -4.18
N LYS A 60 -10.96 16.20 -4.27
CA LYS A 60 -11.91 16.59 -3.20
C LYS A 60 -11.49 16.08 -1.81
N SER A 61 -10.91 14.88 -1.76
CA SER A 61 -10.35 14.29 -0.54
C SER A 61 -9.07 15.01 -0.08
N GLY A 62 -8.22 15.45 -1.02
CA GLY A 62 -7.05 16.26 -0.72
C GLY A 62 -7.39 17.66 -0.20
N GLU A 63 -8.37 18.31 -0.80
CA GLU A 63 -8.88 19.61 -0.33
C GLU A 63 -9.42 19.52 1.10
N TYR A 64 -10.15 18.45 1.44
CA TYR A 64 -10.61 18.19 2.80
C TYR A 64 -9.46 18.01 3.80
N VAL A 65 -8.40 17.27 3.40
CA VAL A 65 -7.21 17.07 4.24
C VAL A 65 -6.47 18.40 4.47
N VAL A 66 -6.28 19.20 3.42
CA VAL A 66 -5.65 20.52 3.54
C VAL A 66 -6.53 21.47 4.34
N GLY A 67 -7.85 21.41 4.17
CA GLY A 67 -8.81 22.16 4.97
C GLY A 67 -8.63 21.89 6.46
N LYS A 68 -8.56 20.63 6.88
CA LYS A 68 -8.27 20.27 8.28
C LYS A 68 -6.93 20.81 8.78
N ILE A 69 -5.89 20.73 7.95
CA ILE A 69 -4.56 21.24 8.29
C ILE A 69 -4.61 22.77 8.50
N SER A 70 -5.33 23.50 7.63
CA SER A 70 -5.49 24.96 7.76
C SER A 70 -6.45 25.37 8.89
N THR A 71 -7.48 24.59 9.20
CA THR A 71 -8.37 24.88 10.35
C THR A 71 -7.64 24.68 11.68
N THR A 72 -6.74 23.69 11.78
CA THR A 72 -5.82 23.58 12.93
C THR A 72 -4.87 24.78 13.01
N GLU A 73 -4.46 25.37 11.88
CA GLU A 73 -3.66 26.61 11.86
C GLU A 73 -4.45 27.84 12.32
N GLN A 74 -5.75 27.95 12.00
CA GLN A 74 -6.60 29.07 12.46
C GLN A 74 -6.93 29.02 13.96
N VAL A 75 -7.11 27.82 14.53
CA VAL A 75 -7.31 27.66 15.99
C VAL A 75 -6.03 27.98 16.78
N ILE A 76 -4.85 27.67 16.22
CA ILE A 76 -3.55 27.98 16.86
C ILE A 76 -3.17 29.46 16.73
N GLN A 77 -3.64 30.16 15.69
CA GLN A 77 -3.41 31.61 15.53
C GLN A 77 -4.35 32.47 16.41
N GLN A 78 -5.59 32.05 16.65
CA GLN A 78 -6.52 32.78 17.53
C GLN A 78 -6.16 32.70 19.03
N GLU A 79 -5.49 31.63 19.48
CA GLU A 79 -4.99 31.52 20.87
C GLU A 79 -3.71 32.34 21.14
N GLN A 80 -3.02 32.82 20.09
CA GLN A 80 -1.78 33.60 20.25
C GLN A 80 -2.00 35.13 20.14
N GLU A 81 -3.11 35.60 19.56
CA GLU A 81 -3.44 37.03 19.53
C GLU A 81 -4.27 37.49 20.75
N THR A 82 -5.02 36.61 21.43
CA THR A 82 -5.79 36.99 22.65
C THR A 82 -4.99 36.99 23.96
N LYS A 83 -3.70 36.63 23.94
CA LYS A 83 -2.82 36.67 25.14
C LYS A 83 -1.88 37.87 25.20
N GLN A 84 -1.91 38.80 24.24
CA GLN A 84 -1.06 40.00 24.25
C GLN A 84 -1.80 41.33 24.45
N GLU A 85 -3.13 41.38 24.41
CA GLU A 85 -3.91 42.59 24.77
C GLU A 85 -4.44 42.61 26.21
N ALA A 86 -4.30 41.51 26.98
CA ALA A 86 -4.81 41.42 28.35
C ALA A 86 -3.80 41.82 29.46
N LEU A 87 -2.65 42.41 29.12
CA LEU A 87 -1.62 42.81 30.11
C LEU A 87 -1.41 44.33 30.28
N VAL A 88 -2.23 45.16 29.63
CA VAL A 88 -2.19 46.63 29.80
C VAL A 88 -3.59 47.14 30.07
N GLN A 89 -4.07 46.99 31.32
CA GLN A 89 -5.03 47.87 32.01
C GLN A 89 -5.58 47.19 33.28
N GLN A 90 -4.71 46.97 34.26
CA GLN A 90 -5.15 46.83 35.65
C GLN A 90 -4.23 47.63 36.57
N LYS A 91 -4.41 48.96 36.55
CA LYS A 91 -4.04 49.82 37.68
C LYS A 91 -4.77 51.18 37.62
N THR A 92 -6.02 51.20 38.09
CA THR A 92 -6.63 52.32 38.86
C THR A 92 -8.00 51.92 39.40
N MET A 93 -8.04 51.71 40.71
CA MET A 93 -9.04 52.15 41.70
C MET A 93 -10.55 52.19 41.37
N GLN A 94 -11.28 51.40 42.17
CA GLN A 94 -12.38 51.80 43.08
C GLN A 94 -13.86 51.95 42.61
N VAL A 95 -14.69 51.08 43.20
CA VAL A 95 -15.90 51.36 44.02
C VAL A 95 -17.28 51.62 43.36
N SER A 96 -18.27 50.94 43.96
CA SER A 96 -19.72 51.21 44.09
C SER A 96 -20.74 50.49 43.18
N LYS A 97 -21.54 49.63 43.82
CA LYS A 97 -22.98 49.33 43.56
C LYS A 97 -23.84 50.46 44.19
N PRO A 98 -25.18 50.49 44.03
CA PRO A 98 -26.10 49.91 43.02
C PRO A 98 -27.13 50.96 42.51
N LYS A 99 -28.00 50.60 41.54
CA LYS A 99 -29.42 51.05 41.51
C LYS A 99 -30.26 50.29 40.49
N GLU A 100 -31.36 49.72 40.99
CA GLU A 100 -32.49 49.16 40.23
C GLU A 100 -33.29 50.28 39.58
N GLU A 101 -33.54 50.21 38.27
CA GLU A 101 -34.64 50.95 37.64
C GLU A 101 -35.35 50.09 36.57
N ALA A 102 -36.63 49.81 36.86
CA ALA A 102 -37.77 49.70 35.94
C ALA A 102 -37.61 48.98 34.59
N ILE A 103 -37.96 47.68 34.59
CA ILE A 103 -38.17 46.85 33.40
C ILE A 103 -39.57 47.14 32.81
N THR A 104 -39.62 47.86 31.68
CA THR A 104 -40.84 48.29 30.99
C THR A 104 -41.09 47.43 29.75
N ARG A 105 -42.02 46.46 29.84
CA ARG A 105 -42.88 45.85 28.79
C ARG A 105 -42.28 45.41 27.42
N LYS A 106 -40.98 45.57 27.14
CA LYS A 106 -40.26 44.97 26.00
C LYS A 106 -39.65 43.60 26.36
N ASP A 107 -39.42 43.36 27.64
CA ASP A 107 -38.69 42.18 28.16
C ASP A 107 -39.48 40.86 28.10
N ILE A 108 -40.79 40.92 27.80
CA ILE A 108 -41.65 39.74 27.72
C ILE A 108 -41.44 38.99 26.38
N LYS A 109 -41.02 39.68 25.31
CA LYS A 109 -40.66 39.02 24.04
C LYS A 109 -39.29 38.35 24.12
N ASP A 110 -38.35 38.99 24.81
CA ASP A 110 -37.01 38.43 24.99
C ASP A 110 -37.02 37.21 25.92
N THR A 111 -37.85 37.20 26.97
CA THR A 111 -37.98 36.02 27.85
C THR A 111 -38.53 34.77 27.15
N ASN A 112 -39.39 34.91 26.14
CA ASN A 112 -39.86 33.77 25.34
C ASN A 112 -38.78 33.25 24.38
N ASN A 113 -38.01 34.15 23.76
CA ASN A 113 -36.85 33.76 22.94
C ASN A 113 -35.76 33.12 23.80
N ILE A 114 -35.51 33.64 25.00
CA ILE A 114 -34.55 33.08 25.97
C ILE A 114 -35.01 31.68 26.40
N LYS A 115 -36.30 31.46 26.67
CA LYS A 115 -36.84 30.13 27.01
C LYS A 115 -36.66 29.13 25.86
N ALA A 116 -36.93 29.54 24.62
CA ALA A 116 -36.70 28.70 23.44
C ALA A 116 -35.21 28.35 23.28
N VAL A 117 -34.32 29.34 23.37
CA VAL A 117 -32.86 29.14 23.32
C VAL A 117 -32.38 28.23 24.45
N THR A 118 -32.91 28.36 25.67
CA THR A 118 -32.54 27.45 26.78
C THR A 118 -33.02 26.01 26.57
N HIS A 119 -34.14 25.82 25.86
CA HIS A 119 -34.61 24.49 25.49
C HIS A 119 -33.71 23.88 24.41
N ASP A 120 -33.34 24.67 23.41
CA ASP A 120 -32.43 24.25 22.34
C ASP A 120 -31.05 23.89 22.90
N ILE A 121 -30.51 24.69 23.81
CA ILE A 121 -29.26 24.40 24.53
C ILE A 121 -29.36 23.06 25.28
N LYS A 122 -30.44 22.82 26.05
CA LYS A 122 -30.65 21.55 26.74
C LYS A 122 -30.77 20.36 25.79
N SER A 123 -31.36 20.55 24.61
CA SER A 123 -31.46 19.50 23.60
C SER A 123 -30.11 19.20 22.96
N ILE A 124 -29.28 20.23 22.74
CA ILE A 124 -27.92 20.12 22.25
C ILE A 124 -27.06 19.40 23.28
N GLU A 125 -27.15 19.75 24.56
CA GLU A 125 -26.45 19.08 25.67
C GLU A 125 -26.76 17.58 25.70
N LYS A 126 -28.05 17.20 25.61
CA LYS A 126 -28.45 15.78 25.55
C LYS A 126 -27.88 15.07 24.31
N ASN A 127 -27.87 15.74 23.17
CA ASN A 127 -27.30 15.18 21.95
C ASN A 127 -25.79 15.01 22.07
N LEU A 128 -25.11 15.96 22.70
CA LEU A 128 -23.67 15.93 22.98
C LEU A 128 -23.33 14.75 23.90
N GLU A 129 -24.08 14.58 24.99
CA GLU A 129 -23.93 13.44 25.91
C GLU A 129 -24.16 12.10 25.19
N ASN A 130 -25.13 12.04 24.27
CA ASN A 130 -25.41 10.83 23.50
C ASN A 130 -24.33 10.54 22.45
N ILE A 131 -23.73 11.58 21.86
CA ILE A 131 -22.58 11.47 20.95
C ILE A 131 -21.35 11.00 21.73
N GLU A 132 -21.08 11.55 22.92
CA GLU A 132 -19.99 11.13 23.79
C GLU A 132 -20.11 9.64 24.16
N LYS A 133 -21.31 9.18 24.52
CA LYS A 133 -21.58 7.75 24.77
C LYS A 133 -21.30 6.87 23.54
N LYS A 134 -21.66 7.34 22.34
CA LYS A 134 -21.36 6.62 21.09
C LYS A 134 -19.87 6.61 20.77
N ILE A 135 -19.16 7.72 21.00
CA ILE A 135 -17.72 7.81 20.77
C ILE A 135 -16.99 6.84 21.69
N THR A 136 -17.31 6.84 22.99
CA THR A 136 -16.69 5.92 23.96
C THR A 136 -16.99 4.45 23.64
N ALA A 137 -18.19 4.12 23.17
CA ALA A 137 -18.51 2.77 22.68
C ALA A 137 -17.64 2.37 21.47
N LEU A 138 -17.52 3.25 20.47
CA LEU A 138 -16.68 3.01 19.29
C LEU A 138 -15.20 2.90 19.64
N GLU A 139 -14.71 3.68 20.60
CA GLU A 139 -13.33 3.60 21.08
C GLU A 139 -13.04 2.22 21.72
N ASN A 140 -13.98 1.69 22.51
CA ASN A 140 -13.87 0.36 23.09
C ASN A 140 -13.90 -0.74 22.02
N GLU A 141 -14.77 -0.64 21.01
CA GLU A 141 -14.81 -1.57 19.88
C GLU A 141 -13.50 -1.56 19.08
N LEU A 142 -12.93 -0.37 18.83
CA LEU A 142 -11.63 -0.24 18.17
C LEU A 142 -10.49 -0.85 18.99
N LEU A 143 -10.55 -0.74 20.31
CA LEU A 143 -9.58 -1.36 21.21
C LEU A 143 -9.67 -2.89 21.12
N HIS A 144 -10.88 -3.44 21.17
CA HIS A 144 -11.13 -4.88 21.01
C HIS A 144 -10.63 -5.40 19.64
N LEU A 145 -10.97 -4.71 18.55
CA LEU A 145 -10.49 -5.06 17.20
C LEU A 145 -8.96 -5.03 17.09
N LYS A 146 -8.30 -4.08 17.77
CA LYS A 146 -6.84 -4.00 17.78
C LYS A 146 -6.22 -5.20 18.50
N GLU A 147 -6.83 -5.66 19.59
CA GLU A 147 -6.42 -6.87 20.31
C GLU A 147 -6.64 -8.13 19.47
N GLU A 148 -7.79 -8.26 18.81
CA GLU A 148 -8.07 -9.37 17.89
C GLU A 148 -7.06 -9.41 16.73
N LEU A 149 -6.75 -8.26 16.12
CA LEU A 149 -5.74 -8.19 15.06
C LEU A 149 -4.34 -8.54 15.57
N ALA A 150 -3.99 -8.17 16.80
CA ALA A 150 -2.74 -8.59 17.42
C ALA A 150 -2.70 -10.12 17.62
N ASN A 151 -3.79 -10.70 18.12
CA ASN A 151 -3.92 -12.14 18.29
C ASN A 151 -3.81 -12.88 16.94
N ILE A 152 -4.52 -12.42 15.90
CA ILE A 152 -4.42 -12.97 14.54
C ILE A 152 -2.98 -12.89 14.02
N ARG A 153 -2.29 -11.76 14.20
CA ARG A 153 -0.88 -11.63 13.79
C ARG A 153 0.01 -12.65 14.50
N THR A 154 -0.19 -12.89 15.79
CA THR A 154 0.58 -13.90 16.53
C THR A 154 0.27 -15.32 16.05
N LEU A 155 -0.99 -15.63 15.73
CA LEU A 155 -1.40 -16.92 15.17
C LEU A 155 -0.79 -17.14 13.78
N ILE A 156 -0.82 -16.12 12.91
CA ILE A 156 -0.18 -16.17 11.59
C ILE A 156 1.32 -16.41 11.73
N LYS A 157 2.00 -15.74 12.69
CA LYS A 157 3.42 -15.96 12.96
C LYS A 157 3.70 -17.41 13.38
N LYS A 158 2.91 -17.95 14.31
CA LYS A 158 3.01 -19.36 14.75
C LYS A 158 2.75 -20.35 13.61
N ILE A 159 1.80 -20.06 12.71
CA ILE A 159 1.53 -20.90 11.53
C ILE A 159 2.70 -20.85 10.56
N LYS A 160 3.27 -19.66 10.30
CA LYS A 160 4.47 -19.52 9.47
C LYS A 160 5.64 -20.30 10.06
N GLU A 161 5.92 -20.15 11.36
CA GLU A 161 6.99 -20.88 12.05
C GLU A 161 6.79 -22.39 11.95
N LYS A 162 5.58 -22.89 12.25
CA LYS A 162 5.24 -24.32 12.09
C LYS A 162 5.34 -24.82 10.65
N SER A 163 4.99 -23.99 9.66
CA SER A 163 5.14 -24.35 8.25
C SER A 163 6.61 -24.41 7.85
N VAL A 164 7.45 -23.47 8.34
CA VAL A 164 8.90 -23.46 8.10
C VAL A 164 9.59 -24.65 8.79
N GLU A 165 9.16 -25.03 9.99
CA GLU A 165 9.65 -26.22 10.69
C GLU A 165 9.22 -27.52 10.01
N ARG A 166 7.99 -27.59 9.48
CA ARG A 166 7.55 -28.72 8.64
C ARG A 166 8.29 -28.78 7.29
N ILE A 167 8.73 -27.65 6.75
CA ILE A 167 9.56 -27.57 5.53
C ILE A 167 11.00 -28.01 5.81
N LYS A 168 11.57 -27.68 6.99
CA LYS A 168 12.93 -28.11 7.36
C LYS A 168 13.04 -29.59 7.75
N THR A 169 11.98 -30.19 8.28
CA THR A 169 11.98 -31.59 8.77
C THR A 169 11.49 -32.62 7.76
N LYS A 170 10.82 -32.22 6.67
CA LYS A 170 10.44 -33.13 5.57
C LYS A 170 11.26 -32.86 4.31
N ARG A 171 12.48 -33.41 4.33
CA ARG A 171 13.36 -33.66 3.16
C ARG A 171 13.79 -32.37 2.44
N HIS A 172 15.02 -32.36 1.95
CA HIS A 172 15.36 -31.50 0.82
C HIS A 172 14.37 -31.84 -0.30
N VAL A 173 13.28 -31.09 -0.44
CA VAL A 173 12.49 -31.12 -1.67
C VAL A 173 13.31 -30.30 -2.63
N GLU A 174 14.27 -30.97 -3.24
CA GLU A 174 15.16 -30.43 -4.26
C GLU A 174 14.31 -29.60 -5.22
N GLU A 175 14.73 -28.37 -5.47
CA GLU A 175 14.11 -27.51 -6.48
C GLU A 175 14.40 -28.01 -7.92
N LYS A 176 14.93 -29.22 -8.04
CA LYS A 176 15.38 -29.87 -9.26
C LYS A 176 14.64 -31.19 -9.44
N LEU A 177 14.48 -31.58 -10.69
CA LEU A 177 13.96 -32.91 -11.01
C LEU A 177 14.95 -33.98 -10.51
N PRO A 178 14.46 -35.13 -10.02
CA PRO A 178 15.32 -36.23 -9.58
C PRO A 178 16.17 -36.82 -10.71
N ARG A 179 15.76 -36.60 -11.97
CA ARG A 179 16.50 -36.96 -13.18
C ARG A 179 16.41 -35.82 -14.20
N PRO A 180 17.41 -35.61 -15.06
CA PRO A 180 17.43 -34.49 -16.00
C PRO A 180 16.26 -34.51 -16.99
N VAL A 181 15.79 -35.71 -17.35
CA VAL A 181 14.65 -35.95 -18.23
C VAL A 181 13.77 -37.01 -17.58
N MET A 182 12.46 -36.74 -17.47
CA MET A 182 11.50 -37.73 -17.00
C MET A 182 10.11 -37.50 -17.62
N PRO A 183 9.22 -38.51 -17.66
CA PRO A 183 7.85 -38.32 -18.13
C PRO A 183 7.09 -37.29 -17.29
N VAL A 184 6.26 -36.46 -17.92
CA VAL A 184 5.47 -35.42 -17.23
C VAL A 184 4.59 -36.02 -16.14
N LEU A 185 3.98 -37.18 -16.40
CA LEU A 185 3.14 -37.88 -15.41
C LEU A 185 3.93 -38.30 -14.16
N GLU A 186 5.19 -38.67 -14.31
CA GLU A 186 6.06 -39.02 -13.18
C GLU A 186 6.52 -37.76 -12.45
N ALA A 187 6.85 -36.69 -13.20
CA ALA A 187 7.18 -35.39 -12.62
C ALA A 187 6.00 -34.82 -11.80
N GLU A 188 4.76 -34.97 -12.26
CA GLU A 188 3.56 -34.59 -11.51
C GLU A 188 3.42 -35.37 -10.21
N ARG A 189 3.76 -36.67 -10.19
CA ARG A 189 3.73 -37.48 -8.97
C ARG A 189 4.80 -37.07 -7.96
N VAL A 190 5.98 -36.69 -8.44
CA VAL A 190 7.11 -36.31 -7.56
C VAL A 190 6.98 -34.88 -7.05
N LEU A 191 6.64 -33.92 -7.92
CA LEU A 191 6.64 -32.49 -7.62
C LEU A 191 5.24 -31.95 -7.30
N GLY A 192 4.16 -32.62 -7.75
CA GLY A 192 2.78 -32.17 -7.55
C GLY A 192 2.55 -30.76 -8.10
N GLU A 193 1.94 -29.91 -7.29
CA GLU A 193 1.66 -28.52 -7.63
C GLU A 193 2.91 -27.68 -7.91
N LYS A 194 4.08 -28.09 -7.41
CA LYS A 194 5.35 -27.40 -7.65
C LYS A 194 5.81 -27.54 -9.10
N LEU A 195 5.36 -28.55 -9.84
CA LEU A 195 5.72 -28.69 -11.25
C LEU A 195 5.32 -27.42 -12.02
N ARG A 196 4.11 -26.91 -11.80
CA ARG A 196 3.59 -25.72 -12.49
C ARG A 196 4.39 -24.47 -12.18
N SER A 197 4.78 -24.26 -10.91
CA SER A 197 5.59 -23.10 -10.52
C SER A 197 7.01 -23.20 -11.07
N LEU A 198 7.59 -24.40 -11.11
CA LEU A 198 8.90 -24.65 -11.70
C LEU A 198 8.89 -24.49 -13.23
N THR A 199 7.79 -24.88 -13.90
CA THR A 199 7.60 -24.61 -15.34
C THR A 199 7.49 -23.11 -15.60
N TYR A 200 6.71 -22.37 -14.81
CA TYR A 200 6.55 -20.93 -14.96
C TYR A 200 7.86 -20.16 -14.75
N THR A 201 8.68 -20.60 -13.79
CA THR A 201 10.00 -20.00 -13.53
C THR A 201 11.06 -20.41 -14.54
N GLY A 202 10.76 -21.33 -15.46
CA GLY A 202 11.70 -21.85 -16.46
C GLY A 202 12.74 -22.83 -15.90
N LYS A 203 12.59 -23.26 -14.64
CA LYS A 203 13.43 -24.30 -14.04
C LYS A 203 13.12 -25.69 -14.60
N ILE A 204 11.90 -25.90 -15.10
CA ILE A 204 11.51 -27.12 -15.81
C ILE A 204 10.91 -26.73 -17.15
N VAL A 205 11.28 -27.44 -18.20
CA VAL A 205 10.76 -27.25 -19.55
C VAL A 205 9.99 -28.51 -19.93
N ILE A 206 8.74 -28.34 -20.38
CA ILE A 206 7.92 -29.45 -20.87
C ILE A 206 8.06 -29.52 -22.39
N ILE A 207 8.43 -30.69 -22.91
CA ILE A 207 8.57 -30.98 -24.33
C ILE A 207 7.78 -32.25 -24.61
N GLY A 208 6.64 -32.10 -25.28
CA GLY A 208 5.72 -33.21 -25.53
C GLY A 208 5.34 -33.92 -24.23
N SER A 209 5.68 -35.20 -24.13
CA SER A 209 5.40 -36.05 -22.98
C SER A 209 6.46 -36.01 -21.86
N LEU A 210 7.52 -35.22 -22.03
CA LEU A 210 8.67 -35.16 -21.12
C LEU A 210 8.76 -33.84 -20.36
N ALA A 211 9.12 -33.93 -19.08
CA ALA A 211 9.57 -32.84 -18.25
C ALA A 211 11.10 -32.89 -18.16
N VAL A 212 11.73 -31.77 -18.46
CA VAL A 212 13.19 -31.65 -18.59
C VAL A 212 13.68 -30.56 -17.65
N ASP A 213 14.80 -30.79 -16.98
CA ASP A 213 15.44 -29.76 -16.16
C ASP A 213 15.91 -28.60 -17.04
N GLY A 214 15.66 -27.37 -16.62
CA GLY A 214 15.92 -26.16 -17.41
C GLY A 214 17.40 -25.98 -17.70
N GLU A 215 18.27 -26.25 -16.72
CA GLU A 215 19.72 -26.20 -16.89
C GLU A 215 20.21 -27.23 -17.91
N PHE A 216 19.69 -28.47 -17.81
CA PHE A 216 20.02 -29.55 -18.74
C PHE A 216 19.54 -29.24 -20.16
N TYR A 217 18.32 -28.71 -20.30
CA TYR A 217 17.77 -28.32 -21.60
C TYR A 217 18.64 -27.26 -22.29
N GLN A 218 19.06 -26.22 -21.57
CA GLN A 218 19.93 -25.19 -22.14
C GLN A 218 21.32 -25.71 -22.52
N ALA A 219 21.89 -26.59 -21.69
CA ALA A 219 23.14 -27.27 -22.00
C ALA A 219 23.03 -28.15 -23.26
N PHE A 220 21.89 -28.81 -23.44
CA PHE A 220 21.61 -29.62 -24.62
C PHE A 220 21.43 -28.77 -25.89
N LEU A 221 20.67 -27.68 -25.81
CA LEU A 221 20.50 -26.74 -26.93
C LEU A 221 21.84 -26.17 -27.42
N SER A 222 22.78 -25.94 -26.51
CA SER A 222 24.11 -25.42 -26.84
C SER A 222 24.97 -26.40 -27.66
N LYS A 223 24.58 -27.67 -27.77
CA LYS A 223 25.27 -28.69 -28.59
C LYS A 223 24.85 -28.68 -30.05
N PHE A 224 23.78 -27.96 -30.40
CA PHE A 224 23.32 -27.89 -31.78
C PHE A 224 24.20 -26.93 -32.59
N PRO A 225 24.50 -27.26 -33.87
CA PRO A 225 24.00 -28.42 -34.63
C PRO A 225 24.70 -29.75 -34.29
N ILE A 226 23.92 -30.83 -34.16
CA ILE A 226 24.44 -32.17 -33.82
C ILE A 226 24.50 -33.04 -35.08
N SER A 227 25.67 -33.54 -35.45
CA SER A 227 25.79 -34.47 -36.59
C SER A 227 25.06 -35.79 -36.33
N ARG A 228 24.53 -36.44 -37.38
CA ARG A 228 23.82 -37.73 -37.26
C ARG A 228 24.66 -38.81 -36.56
N ARG A 229 25.97 -38.83 -36.83
CA ARG A 229 26.92 -39.76 -36.19
C ARG A 229 27.12 -39.48 -34.70
N ASN A 230 27.07 -38.21 -34.30
CA ASN A 230 27.20 -37.82 -32.89
C ASN A 230 25.88 -38.05 -32.13
N ALA A 231 24.73 -37.89 -32.79
CA ALA A 231 23.42 -38.17 -32.22
C ALA A 231 23.29 -39.62 -31.73
N GLU A 232 23.86 -40.58 -32.47
CA GLU A 232 23.88 -42.00 -32.09
C GLU A 232 24.76 -42.28 -30.85
N LYS A 233 25.70 -41.39 -30.52
CA LYS A 233 26.61 -41.49 -29.38
C LYS A 233 26.18 -40.66 -28.16
N LEU A 234 25.05 -39.96 -28.25
CA LEU A 234 24.55 -39.16 -27.12
C LEU A 234 24.16 -40.07 -25.94
N PRO A 235 24.25 -39.55 -24.70
CA PRO A 235 23.69 -40.20 -23.52
C PRO A 235 22.21 -40.54 -23.69
N GLU A 236 21.73 -41.58 -23.00
CA GLU A 236 20.34 -42.08 -23.10
C GLU A 236 19.31 -40.95 -22.89
N ASP A 237 19.48 -40.13 -21.85
CA ASP A 237 18.59 -39.02 -21.53
C ASP A 237 18.54 -37.96 -22.66
N GLU A 238 19.68 -37.66 -23.27
CA GLU A 238 19.79 -36.71 -24.39
C GLU A 238 19.19 -37.28 -25.68
N LYS A 239 19.31 -38.59 -25.90
CA LYS A 239 18.67 -39.30 -27.02
C LYS A 239 17.15 -39.25 -26.90
N ILE A 240 16.62 -39.54 -25.72
CA ILE A 240 15.18 -39.49 -25.44
C ILE A 240 14.66 -38.07 -25.68
N LEU A 241 15.37 -37.07 -25.17
CA LEU A 241 15.06 -35.67 -25.41
C LEU A 241 15.10 -35.29 -26.90
N LEU A 242 16.13 -35.71 -27.65
CA LEU A 242 16.26 -35.44 -29.08
C LEU A 242 15.10 -36.04 -29.88
N GLU A 243 14.72 -37.29 -29.59
CA GLU A 243 13.61 -37.96 -30.25
C GLU A 243 12.28 -37.26 -29.97
N GLU A 244 12.04 -36.83 -28.73
CA GLU A 244 10.83 -36.08 -28.39
C GLU A 244 10.84 -34.68 -29.05
N MET A 245 11.98 -33.99 -29.09
CA MET A 245 12.13 -32.73 -29.81
C MET A 245 11.91 -32.86 -31.32
N LYS A 246 12.26 -34.01 -31.92
CA LYS A 246 11.96 -34.31 -33.33
C LYS A 246 10.46 -34.50 -33.55
N LYS A 247 9.77 -35.22 -32.65
CA LYS A 247 8.30 -35.41 -32.74
C LYS A 247 7.54 -34.09 -32.59
N GLU A 248 7.98 -33.25 -31.66
CA GLU A 248 7.41 -31.91 -31.40
C GLU A 248 7.80 -30.88 -32.47
N GLY A 249 8.59 -31.27 -33.48
CA GLY A 249 9.01 -30.36 -34.56
C GLY A 249 9.90 -29.21 -34.09
N LYS A 250 10.65 -29.37 -32.99
CA LYS A 250 11.66 -28.39 -32.51
C LYS A 250 13.02 -28.59 -33.14
N VAL A 251 13.27 -29.78 -33.68
CA VAL A 251 14.52 -30.18 -34.32
C VAL A 251 14.20 -30.80 -35.68
N TYR A 252 14.96 -30.42 -36.71
CA TYR A 252 14.88 -31.02 -38.03
C TYR A 252 16.25 -31.52 -38.52
N LEU A 253 16.25 -32.49 -39.43
CA LEU A 253 17.46 -33.04 -40.04
C LEU A 253 17.81 -32.24 -41.31
N HIS A 254 18.83 -31.40 -41.23
CA HIS A 254 19.31 -30.60 -42.35
C HIS A 254 20.21 -31.44 -43.28
N GLY A 255 19.80 -31.56 -44.55
CA GLY A 255 20.58 -32.24 -45.59
C GLY A 255 20.93 -33.70 -45.29
N GLY A 256 20.19 -34.37 -44.42
CA GLY A 256 20.46 -35.75 -43.99
C GLY A 256 21.71 -35.94 -43.11
N LYS A 257 22.42 -34.86 -42.75
CA LYS A 257 23.75 -34.89 -42.13
C LYS A 257 23.75 -34.43 -40.68
N GLU A 258 22.97 -33.41 -40.35
CA GLU A 258 23.00 -32.77 -39.03
C GLU A 258 21.61 -32.33 -38.57
N TYR A 259 21.37 -32.44 -37.28
CA TYR A 259 20.18 -31.95 -36.60
C TYR A 259 20.37 -30.47 -36.27
N ARG A 260 19.38 -29.65 -36.64
CA ARG A 260 19.31 -28.21 -36.37
C ARG A 260 18.02 -27.88 -35.62
N LEU A 261 18.08 -26.85 -34.80
CA LEU A 261 16.90 -26.25 -34.17
C LEU A 261 16.08 -25.53 -35.24
N VAL A 262 14.75 -25.65 -35.16
CA VAL A 262 13.79 -24.93 -36.01
C VAL A 262 13.85 -23.43 -35.76
#